data_AF-A0A150G461-F1
#
_entry.id   AF-A0A150G461-F1
#
_cell.length_a   1.000
_cell.length_b   1.000
_cell.length_c   1.000
_cell.angle_alpha   90.00
_cell.angle_beta   90.00
_cell.angle_gamma   90.00
#
_symmetry.space_group_name_H-M   'P 1'
#
loop_
_entity.id
_entity.type
_entity.pdbx_description
1 polymer ?
#
loop_
_entity_poly.entity_id
_entity_poly.type
_entity_poly.pdbx_seq_one_letter_code
_entity_poly.pdbx_strand_id
1 'polypeptide(L)'
;MGYQDGSGLGAGRAGRAEPLPLDLKSGRAGLGVDEQRRRERQAREEQEAQERAKRARLAAETQERFKAAAASGYGARQAVRHLRGAWRVAEELEERRGQPAGLTEAAGEPRSGMSGDAMLEEERKVEEERAARARGELAGQARPRREEGPVGLDAGAGPAEEGPTAAAATGAPAAPEQLELLLLYMRRRYCYCYFCGCQYDSASDLEASCPGLGEDEH
;
A
#
# COMPACT_ATOMS: atom_id res chain seq x y z
N MET A 1 -57.89 55.73 -39.00
CA MET A 1 -57.52 54.45 -38.35
C MET A 1 -56.04 54.23 -38.60
N GLY A 2 -55.19 54.79 -37.73
CA GLY A 2 -53.73 54.80 -37.92
C GLY A 2 -53.04 53.98 -36.84
N TYR A 3 -51.83 53.52 -37.15
CA TYR A 3 -50.90 52.90 -36.20
C TYR A 3 -50.68 53.84 -35.00
N GLN A 4 -50.77 53.31 -33.78
CA GLN A 4 -50.44 54.02 -32.55
C GLN A 4 -49.05 53.58 -32.10
N ASP A 5 -48.13 54.52 -31.94
CA ASP A 5 -46.75 54.24 -31.52
C ASP A 5 -46.73 53.38 -30.24
N GLY A 6 -45.97 52.28 -30.28
CA GLY A 6 -45.90 51.28 -29.20
C GLY A 6 -46.94 50.17 -29.27
N SER A 7 -47.76 50.11 -30.33
CA SER A 7 -48.72 49.01 -30.53
C SER A 7 -48.10 47.88 -31.36
N GLY A 8 -48.35 46.63 -30.96
CA GLY A 8 -47.94 45.45 -31.71
C GLY A 8 -48.53 45.44 -33.13
N LEU A 9 -47.69 45.12 -34.13
CA LEU A 9 -48.11 45.03 -35.54
C LEU A 9 -49.00 43.80 -35.78
N GLY A 10 -50.08 43.95 -36.57
CA GLY A 10 -50.98 42.84 -36.97
C GLY A 10 -52.40 42.91 -36.40
N ALA A 11 -53.32 42.13 -36.99
CA ALA A 11 -54.71 42.06 -36.54
C ALA A 11 -54.77 41.58 -35.08
N GLY A 12 -55.34 42.40 -34.20
CA GLY A 12 -55.44 42.09 -32.76
C GLY A 12 -54.23 42.48 -31.91
N ARG A 13 -53.28 43.31 -32.41
CA ARG A 13 -52.07 43.72 -31.67
C ARG A 13 -51.20 42.53 -31.23
N ALA A 14 -51.22 41.44 -31.99
CA ALA A 14 -50.51 40.20 -31.66
C ALA A 14 -49.00 40.24 -31.95
N GLY A 15 -48.51 41.23 -32.72
CA GLY A 15 -47.09 41.40 -32.97
C GLY A 15 -46.33 41.98 -31.78
N ARG A 16 -45.01 41.79 -31.75
CA ARG A 16 -44.14 42.45 -30.76
C ARG A 16 -44.17 43.97 -30.95
N ALA A 17 -44.45 44.69 -29.87
CA ALA A 17 -44.36 46.14 -29.80
C ALA A 17 -42.92 46.62 -29.54
N GLU A 18 -42.13 45.79 -28.87
CA GLU A 18 -40.74 46.10 -28.52
C GLU A 18 -39.81 45.63 -29.66
N PRO A 19 -38.91 46.52 -30.13
CA PRO A 19 -37.96 46.15 -31.17
C PRO A 19 -37.08 45.00 -30.70
N LEU A 20 -36.73 44.11 -31.64
CA LEU A 20 -35.80 43.03 -31.34
C LEU A 20 -34.50 43.62 -30.79
N PRO A 21 -34.01 43.17 -29.62
CA PRO A 21 -32.76 43.65 -29.07
C PRO A 21 -31.64 43.35 -30.07
N LEU A 22 -31.00 44.41 -30.55
CA LEU A 22 -29.89 44.31 -31.48
C LEU A 22 -28.62 44.02 -30.69
N ASP A 23 -28.20 42.76 -30.69
CA ASP A 23 -26.91 42.38 -30.09
C ASP A 23 -25.81 42.65 -31.11
N LEU A 24 -25.29 43.88 -31.08
CA LEU A 24 -24.26 44.36 -32.00
C LEU A 24 -22.93 43.67 -31.68
N LYS A 25 -22.64 42.60 -32.41
CA LYS A 25 -21.39 41.86 -32.27
C LYS A 25 -20.22 42.76 -32.68
N SER A 26 -19.35 43.08 -31.71
CA SER A 26 -18.22 44.00 -31.87
C SER A 26 -17.02 43.41 -32.65
N GLY A 27 -17.06 42.10 -32.95
CA GLY A 27 -15.98 41.37 -33.60
C GLY A 27 -16.26 40.98 -35.05
N ARG A 28 -15.20 40.77 -35.82
CA ARG A 28 -15.25 40.20 -37.19
C ARG A 28 -15.39 38.67 -37.21
N ALA A 29 -15.49 38.02 -36.05
CA ALA A 29 -15.62 36.58 -35.96
C ALA A 29 -17.02 36.12 -36.42
N GLY A 30 -17.06 35.02 -37.18
CA GLY A 30 -18.32 34.45 -37.66
C GLY A 30 -19.29 34.11 -36.54
N LEU A 31 -20.60 34.22 -36.81
CA LEU A 31 -21.65 33.75 -35.91
C LEU A 31 -21.44 32.24 -35.66
N GLY A 32 -21.15 31.86 -34.42
CA GLY A 32 -20.87 30.46 -34.00
C GLY A 32 -19.40 30.10 -33.78
N VAL A 33 -18.42 30.85 -34.31
CA VAL A 33 -16.99 30.53 -34.16
C VAL A 33 -16.52 30.65 -32.70
N ASP A 34 -17.01 31.64 -31.98
CA ASP A 34 -16.66 31.84 -30.57
C ASP A 34 -17.19 30.71 -29.68
N GLU A 35 -18.39 30.21 -29.99
CA GLU A 35 -19.01 29.11 -29.26
C GLU A 35 -18.33 27.78 -29.58
N GLN A 36 -17.97 27.53 -30.85
CA GLN A 36 -17.18 26.36 -31.23
C GLN A 36 -15.81 26.35 -30.55
N ARG A 37 -15.09 27.47 -30.54
CA ARG A 37 -13.81 27.60 -29.82
C ARG A 37 -13.95 27.41 -28.31
N ARG A 38 -15.08 27.82 -27.72
CA ARG A 38 -15.38 27.59 -26.29
C ARG A 38 -15.61 26.11 -26.01
N ARG A 39 -16.39 25.41 -26.85
CA ARG A 39 -16.62 23.96 -26.76
C ARG A 39 -15.33 23.17 -26.93
N GLU A 40 -14.49 23.54 -27.90
CA GLU A 40 -13.19 22.89 -28.12
C GLU A 40 -12.23 23.09 -26.94
N ARG A 41 -12.21 24.29 -26.33
CA ARG A 41 -11.43 24.53 -25.10
C ARG A 41 -11.93 23.69 -23.93
N GLN A 42 -13.25 23.66 -23.69
CA GLN A 42 -13.85 22.84 -22.63
C GLN A 42 -13.56 21.35 -22.83
N ALA A 43 -13.69 20.83 -24.05
CA ALA A 43 -13.38 19.44 -24.35
C ALA A 43 -11.90 19.09 -24.12
N ARG A 44 -10.98 20.01 -24.46
CA ARG A 44 -9.54 19.83 -24.17
C ARG A 44 -9.26 19.84 -22.67
N GLU A 45 -9.85 20.78 -21.93
CA GLU A 45 -9.71 20.84 -20.46
C GLU A 45 -10.27 19.59 -19.77
N GLU A 46 -11.42 19.08 -20.23
CA GLU A 46 -11.99 17.83 -19.74
C GLU A 46 -11.10 16.62 -20.05
N GLN A 47 -10.54 16.55 -21.26
CA GLN A 47 -9.59 15.49 -21.63
C GLN A 47 -8.33 15.54 -20.75
N GLU A 48 -7.73 16.72 -20.56
CA GLU A 48 -6.57 16.88 -19.68
C GLU A 48 -6.90 16.54 -18.22
N ALA A 49 -8.08 16.94 -17.73
CA ALA A 49 -8.54 16.60 -16.38
C ALA A 49 -8.72 15.09 -16.22
N GLN A 50 -9.28 14.41 -17.22
CA GLN A 50 -9.41 12.96 -17.24
C GLN A 50 -8.05 12.27 -17.27
N GLU A 51 -7.10 12.75 -18.07
CA GLU A 51 -5.73 12.19 -18.12
C GLU A 51 -4.98 12.39 -16.80
N ARG A 52 -5.07 13.59 -16.21
CA ARG A 52 -4.49 13.88 -14.88
C ARG A 52 -5.12 13.00 -13.81
N ALA A 53 -6.43 12.82 -13.82
CA ALA A 53 -7.14 11.93 -12.90
C ALA A 53 -6.72 10.47 -13.08
N LYS A 54 -6.62 9.98 -14.33
CA LYS A 54 -6.12 8.63 -14.64
C LYS A 54 -4.69 8.43 -14.15
N ARG A 55 -3.80 9.40 -14.40
CA ARG A 55 -2.41 9.35 -13.96
C ARG A 55 -2.29 9.38 -12.43
N ALA A 56 -3.08 10.23 -11.76
CA ALA A 56 -3.13 10.30 -10.31
C ALA A 56 -3.64 8.98 -9.71
N ARG A 57 -4.67 8.37 -10.30
CA ARG A 57 -5.18 7.05 -9.89
C ARG A 57 -4.13 5.96 -10.01
N LEU A 58 -3.45 5.87 -11.16
CA LEU A 58 -2.38 4.88 -11.35
C LEU A 58 -1.22 5.12 -10.39
N ALA A 59 -0.84 6.38 -10.16
CA ALA A 59 0.20 6.71 -9.19
C ALA A 59 -0.18 6.27 -7.76
N ALA A 60 -1.41 6.56 -7.32
CA ALA A 60 -1.94 6.11 -6.04
C ALA A 60 -1.92 4.58 -5.93
N GLU A 61 -2.43 3.87 -6.94
CA GLU A 61 -2.44 2.41 -6.97
C GLU A 61 -1.02 1.82 -6.89
N THR A 62 -0.06 2.36 -7.64
CA THR A 62 1.34 1.91 -7.57
C THR A 62 1.97 2.18 -6.20
N GLN A 63 1.63 3.32 -5.58
CA GLN A 63 2.11 3.65 -4.24
C GLN A 63 1.52 2.71 -3.19
N GLU A 64 0.24 2.36 -3.30
CA GLU A 64 -0.43 1.41 -2.41
C GLU A 64 0.18 0.01 -2.54
N ARG A 65 0.39 -0.48 -3.76
CA ARG A 65 1.07 -1.77 -3.99
C ARG A 65 2.46 -1.81 -3.38
N PHE A 66 3.23 -0.73 -3.53
CA PHE A 66 4.56 -0.62 -2.93
C PHE A 66 4.50 -0.63 -1.40
N LYS A 67 3.59 0.13 -0.79
CA LYS A 67 3.40 0.14 0.66
C LYS A 67 3.00 -1.23 1.20
N ALA A 68 2.09 -1.93 0.53
CA ALA A 68 1.65 -3.26 0.91
C ALA A 68 2.79 -4.29 0.86
N ALA A 69 3.57 -4.28 -0.24
CA ALA A 69 4.74 -5.15 -0.39
C ALA A 69 5.84 -4.84 0.63
N ALA A 70 6.04 -3.56 0.95
CA ALA A 70 6.98 -3.15 1.98
C ALA A 70 6.52 -3.66 3.36
N ALA A 71 5.24 -3.42 3.72
CA ALA A 71 4.64 -3.80 4.99
C ALA A 71 4.69 -5.32 5.24
N SER A 72 4.34 -6.15 4.24
CA SER A 72 4.39 -7.61 4.37
C SER A 72 5.82 -8.11 4.63
N GLY A 73 6.82 -7.49 4.00
CA GLY A 73 8.22 -7.79 4.25
C GLY A 73 8.70 -7.37 5.65
N TYR A 74 8.20 -6.26 6.20
CA TYR A 74 8.55 -5.82 7.56
C TYR A 74 8.01 -6.79 8.61
N GLY A 75 6.72 -7.17 8.51
CA GLY A 75 6.11 -8.10 9.48
C GLY A 75 6.81 -9.46 9.52
N ALA A 76 7.21 -10.01 8.37
CA ALA A 76 7.95 -11.28 8.32
C ALA A 76 9.33 -11.20 9.01
N ARG A 77 10.09 -10.11 8.78
CA ARG A 77 11.39 -9.90 9.44
C ARG A 77 11.23 -9.71 10.95
N GLN A 78 10.24 -8.92 11.35
CA GLN A 78 9.90 -8.70 12.74
C GLN A 78 9.57 -10.03 13.43
N ALA A 79 8.71 -10.87 12.84
CA ALA A 79 8.39 -12.19 13.37
C ALA A 79 9.63 -13.07 13.57
N VAL A 80 10.59 -13.07 12.63
CA VAL A 80 11.86 -13.79 12.78
C VAL A 80 12.68 -13.26 13.95
N ARG A 81 12.75 -11.93 14.14
CA ARG A 81 13.46 -11.33 15.26
C ARG A 81 12.83 -11.73 16.60
N HIS A 82 11.51 -11.66 16.73
CA HIS A 82 10.82 -12.10 17.96
C HIS A 82 10.98 -13.59 18.19
N LEU A 83 10.88 -14.42 17.14
CA LEU A 83 11.04 -15.87 17.26
C LEU A 83 12.38 -16.22 17.90
N ARG A 84 13.47 -15.58 17.47
CA ARG A 84 14.80 -15.77 18.07
C ARG A 84 14.91 -15.32 19.51
N GLY A 85 14.31 -14.18 19.84
CA GLY A 85 14.31 -13.67 21.20
C GLY A 85 13.53 -14.61 22.13
N ALA A 86 12.32 -14.97 21.72
CA ALA A 86 11.45 -15.89 22.45
C ALA A 86 12.09 -17.27 22.61
N TRP A 87 12.82 -17.76 21.60
CA TRP A 87 13.48 -19.07 21.67
C TRP A 87 14.51 -19.13 22.79
N ARG A 88 15.38 -18.12 22.87
CA ARG A 88 16.40 -18.03 23.92
C ARG A 88 15.79 -17.96 25.32
N VAL A 89 14.71 -17.20 25.47
CA VAL A 89 14.00 -17.13 26.74
C VAL A 89 13.34 -18.47 27.08
N ALA A 90 12.80 -19.18 26.09
CA ALA A 90 12.20 -20.48 26.30
C ALA A 90 13.24 -21.54 26.71
N GLU A 91 14.42 -21.53 26.09
CA GLU A 91 15.57 -22.36 26.51
C GLU A 91 15.97 -22.06 27.96
N GLU A 92 16.08 -20.78 28.33
CA GLU A 92 16.41 -20.39 29.70
C GLU A 92 15.33 -20.84 30.72
N LEU A 93 14.05 -20.75 30.37
CA LEU A 93 12.95 -21.22 31.21
C LEU A 93 12.95 -22.76 31.35
N GLU A 94 13.31 -23.49 30.29
CA GLU A 94 13.48 -24.94 30.32
C GLU A 94 14.64 -25.37 31.19
N GLU A 95 15.80 -24.71 31.09
CA GLU A 95 16.96 -24.97 31.94
C GLU A 95 16.64 -24.76 33.41
N ARG A 96 15.95 -23.65 33.75
CA ARG A 96 15.51 -23.36 35.13
C ARG A 96 14.54 -24.41 35.68
N ARG A 97 13.73 -25.05 34.82
CA ARG A 97 12.85 -26.17 35.21
C ARG A 97 13.50 -27.55 35.10
N GLY A 98 14.68 -27.67 34.47
CA GLY A 98 15.36 -28.93 34.22
C GLY A 98 14.69 -29.84 33.18
N GLN A 99 13.99 -29.27 32.19
CA GLN A 99 13.28 -30.04 31.15
C GLN A 99 13.58 -29.50 29.74
N PRO A 100 14.74 -29.82 29.14
CA PRO A 100 15.24 -29.20 27.91
C PRO A 100 14.68 -29.77 26.59
N ALA A 101 13.66 -30.63 26.63
CA ALA A 101 13.15 -31.34 25.46
C ALA A 101 11.72 -30.96 25.07
N GLY A 102 11.02 -30.13 25.86
CA GLY A 102 9.63 -29.80 25.58
C GLY A 102 9.47 -28.75 24.48
N LEU A 103 10.48 -27.92 24.27
CA LEU A 103 10.50 -26.79 23.35
C LEU A 103 10.52 -27.23 21.90
N THR A 104 11.40 -28.16 21.55
CA THR A 104 11.52 -28.69 20.18
C THR A 104 10.32 -29.55 19.79
N GLU A 105 9.72 -30.26 20.74
CA GLU A 105 8.49 -31.02 20.54
C GLU A 105 7.26 -30.11 20.33
N ALA A 106 7.20 -28.96 21.01
CA ALA A 106 6.05 -28.06 20.97
C ALA A 106 6.11 -27.01 19.86
N ALA A 107 7.30 -26.47 19.54
CA ALA A 107 7.49 -25.39 18.57
C ALA A 107 8.23 -25.81 17.29
N GLY A 108 8.66 -27.08 17.20
CA GLY A 108 9.52 -27.60 16.14
C GLY A 108 11.00 -27.30 16.39
N GLU A 109 11.90 -27.75 15.52
CA GLU A 109 13.30 -27.30 15.59
C GLU A 109 13.39 -25.84 15.09
N PRO A 110 14.19 -24.98 15.75
CA PRO A 110 14.47 -23.68 15.20
C PRO A 110 15.17 -23.93 13.86
N ARG A 111 14.71 -23.31 12.76
CA ARG A 111 15.32 -23.49 11.43
C ARG A 111 16.81 -23.10 11.51
N SER A 112 17.66 -24.09 11.79
CA SER A 112 19.06 -23.91 12.14
C SER A 112 19.87 -23.88 10.85
N GLY A 113 20.32 -22.69 10.48
CA GLY A 113 21.29 -22.55 9.39
C GLY A 113 22.08 -21.25 9.42
N MET A 114 21.77 -20.29 10.30
CA MET A 114 22.49 -19.03 10.38
C MET A 114 22.66 -18.66 11.85
N SER A 115 23.91 -18.65 12.32
CA SER A 115 24.26 -18.15 13.65
C SER A 115 23.69 -16.74 13.84
N GLY A 116 23.29 -16.42 15.07
CA GLY A 116 22.62 -15.16 15.39
C GLY A 116 23.40 -13.92 14.95
N ASP A 117 24.74 -13.97 15.01
CA ASP A 117 25.63 -12.89 14.58
C ASP A 117 25.65 -12.68 13.06
N ALA A 118 25.62 -13.76 12.27
CA ALA A 118 25.68 -13.67 10.81
C ALA A 118 24.45 -12.98 10.22
N MET A 119 23.28 -13.13 10.86
CA MET A 119 22.05 -12.52 10.36
C MET A 119 21.86 -11.08 10.89
N LEU A 120 22.34 -10.74 12.10
CA LEU A 120 22.38 -9.35 12.56
C LEU A 120 23.29 -8.50 11.67
N GLU A 121 24.40 -9.08 11.21
CA GLU A 121 25.30 -8.44 10.25
C GLU A 121 24.64 -8.26 8.88
N GLU A 122 23.86 -9.24 8.42
CA GLU A 122 23.11 -9.14 7.18
C GLU A 122 21.95 -8.12 7.28
N GLU A 123 21.24 -8.06 8.40
CA GLU A 123 20.21 -7.06 8.68
C GLU A 123 20.81 -5.65 8.72
N ARG A 124 21.96 -5.48 9.38
CA ARG A 124 22.70 -4.22 9.40
C ARG A 124 23.11 -3.79 8.00
N LYS A 125 23.59 -4.73 7.15
CA LYS A 125 23.92 -4.46 5.74
C LYS A 125 22.69 -4.06 4.94
N VAL A 126 21.54 -4.72 5.13
CA VAL A 126 20.29 -4.40 4.43
C VAL A 126 19.75 -3.03 4.86
N GLU A 127 19.80 -2.68 6.15
CA GLU A 127 19.45 -1.33 6.64
C GLU A 127 20.41 -0.27 6.11
N GLU A 128 21.72 -0.54 6.12
CA GLU A 128 22.74 0.36 5.60
C GLU A 128 22.57 0.59 4.10
N GLU A 129 22.28 -0.47 3.32
CA GLU A 129 22.02 -0.38 1.89
C GLU A 129 20.72 0.40 1.61
N ARG A 130 19.65 0.17 2.41
CA ARG A 130 18.41 0.97 2.31
C ARG A 130 18.65 2.43 2.64
N ALA A 131 19.45 2.72 3.67
CA ALA A 131 19.84 4.07 4.03
C ALA A 131 20.69 4.72 2.93
N ALA A 132 21.58 3.97 2.28
CA ALA A 132 22.35 4.41 1.13
C ALA A 132 21.46 4.70 -0.10
N ARG A 133 20.45 3.85 -0.37
CA ARG A 133 19.44 4.10 -1.41
C ARG A 133 18.62 5.36 -1.11
N ALA A 134 18.22 5.56 0.14
CA ALA A 134 17.47 6.75 0.57
C ALA A 134 18.30 8.04 0.50
N ARG A 135 19.61 7.96 0.77
CA ARG A 135 20.56 9.08 0.59
C ARG A 135 20.97 9.32 -0.87
N GLY A 136 20.50 8.49 -1.81
CA GLY A 136 20.83 8.62 -3.24
C GLY A 136 22.25 8.19 -3.61
N GLU A 137 22.93 7.44 -2.72
CA GLU A 137 24.33 7.02 -2.89
C GLU A 137 24.47 5.84 -3.87
N LEU A 138 23.36 5.19 -4.22
CA LEU A 138 23.28 4.11 -5.22
C LEU A 138 22.66 4.62 -6.53
N ALA A 139 23.35 5.56 -7.18
CA ALA A 139 23.06 5.98 -8.54
C ALA A 139 24.06 5.33 -9.51
N GLY A 140 23.61 4.39 -10.36
CA GLY A 140 24.46 3.96 -11.49
C GLY A 140 24.25 2.55 -12.04
N GLN A 141 23.07 2.22 -12.56
CA GLN A 141 23.01 1.49 -13.84
C GLN A 141 22.04 2.24 -14.73
N ALA A 142 22.61 3.00 -15.66
CA ALA A 142 21.90 3.82 -16.62
C ALA A 142 20.91 2.97 -17.43
N ARG A 143 19.66 3.43 -17.52
CA ARG A 143 18.72 2.92 -18.53
C ARG A 143 19.29 3.32 -19.91
N PRO A 144 19.40 2.41 -20.89
CA PRO A 144 19.74 2.81 -22.24
C PRO A 144 18.65 3.75 -22.79
N ARG A 145 19.12 4.83 -23.39
CA ARG A 145 18.37 5.89 -24.07
C ARG A 145 17.43 5.27 -25.11
N ARG A 146 16.11 5.39 -24.91
CA ARG A 146 15.10 5.05 -25.92
C ARG A 146 15.24 6.02 -27.09
N GLU A 147 15.59 5.51 -28.27
CA GLU A 147 15.28 6.18 -29.53
C GLU A 147 13.78 6.02 -29.80
N GLU A 148 13.18 7.10 -30.28
CA GLU A 148 11.75 7.18 -30.59
C GLU A 148 11.45 6.46 -31.92
N GLY A 149 10.47 5.55 -31.89
CA GLY A 149 9.96 4.82 -33.05
C GLY A 149 8.50 4.40 -32.81
N PRO A 150 7.66 4.31 -33.86
CA PRO A 150 6.24 4.66 -33.78
C PRO A 150 5.33 3.56 -33.23
N VAL A 151 4.21 4.02 -32.65
CA VAL A 151 3.00 3.32 -32.22
C VAL A 151 2.67 2.03 -32.99
N GLY A 152 2.72 0.89 -32.28
CA GLY A 152 2.19 -0.41 -32.67
C GLY A 152 1.17 -0.89 -31.63
N LEU A 153 -0.04 -1.19 -32.08
CA LEU A 153 -1.22 -1.56 -31.30
C LEU A 153 -1.38 -3.09 -31.23
N ASP A 154 -0.72 -3.80 -30.31
CA ASP A 154 -1.14 -5.17 -29.97
C ASP A 154 -0.34 -5.80 -28.82
N ALA A 155 -1.00 -6.76 -28.18
CA ALA A 155 -0.50 -7.76 -27.24
C ALA A 155 -0.32 -7.33 -25.77
N GLY A 156 -1.32 -7.70 -24.96
CA GLY A 156 -1.23 -7.72 -23.51
C GLY A 156 -0.04 -8.53 -23.03
N ALA A 157 0.84 -7.88 -22.29
CA ALA A 157 1.80 -8.51 -21.39
C ALA A 157 1.32 -8.19 -19.98
N GLY A 158 0.64 -9.16 -19.36
CA GLY A 158 0.33 -9.09 -17.93
C GLY A 158 1.64 -8.94 -17.14
N PRO A 159 1.65 -8.17 -16.04
CA PRO A 159 2.77 -8.24 -15.12
C PRO A 159 2.85 -9.68 -14.63
N ALA A 160 4.02 -10.28 -14.83
CA ALA A 160 4.38 -11.55 -14.25
C ALA A 160 4.04 -11.52 -12.76
N GLU A 161 3.06 -12.35 -12.39
CA GLU A 161 2.88 -12.83 -11.03
C GLU A 161 4.16 -13.58 -10.66
N GLU A 162 5.18 -12.85 -10.21
CA GLU A 162 6.19 -13.43 -9.31
C GLU A 162 5.52 -13.55 -7.94
N GLY A 163 4.57 -14.50 -7.87
CA GLY A 163 4.12 -15.05 -6.61
C GLY A 163 5.34 -15.61 -5.86
N PRO A 164 5.33 -15.57 -4.51
CA PRO A 164 6.43 -16.07 -3.71
C PRO A 164 6.72 -17.51 -4.11
N THR A 165 7.92 -17.71 -4.65
CA THR A 165 8.43 -18.99 -5.10
C THR A 165 8.44 -19.98 -3.94
N ALA A 166 7.72 -21.08 -4.12
CA ALA A 166 8.06 -22.41 -3.60
C ALA A 166 8.65 -22.45 -2.17
N ALA A 167 7.81 -22.25 -1.16
CA ALA A 167 8.08 -22.70 0.22
C ALA A 167 6.95 -23.55 0.79
N ALA A 168 6.09 -24.13 -0.06
CA ALA A 168 4.94 -24.94 0.33
C ALA A 168 5.13 -26.45 0.04
N ALA A 169 6.32 -26.99 0.32
CA ALA A 169 6.60 -28.43 0.16
C ALA A 169 7.43 -29.03 1.31
N THR A 170 7.42 -28.40 2.47
CA THR A 170 7.82 -29.01 3.75
C THR A 170 6.77 -28.56 4.75
N GLY A 171 6.14 -29.49 5.47
CA GLY A 171 5.09 -29.21 6.47
C GLY A 171 5.60 -28.50 7.73
N ALA A 172 6.64 -27.68 7.59
CA ALA A 172 7.21 -26.87 8.65
C ALA A 172 6.51 -25.51 8.68
N PRO A 173 6.01 -25.06 9.85
CA PRO A 173 5.30 -23.80 9.99
C PRO A 173 6.15 -22.60 9.55
N ALA A 174 5.50 -21.56 9.06
CA ALA A 174 6.15 -20.30 8.73
C ALA A 174 6.66 -19.58 9.99
N ALA A 175 7.65 -18.69 9.88
CA ALA A 175 8.20 -17.95 11.01
C ALA A 175 7.16 -17.29 11.96
N PRO A 176 6.08 -16.62 11.47
CA PRO A 176 5.06 -16.07 12.36
C PRO A 176 4.25 -17.16 13.09
N GLU A 177 3.96 -18.28 12.42
CA GLU A 177 3.25 -19.41 13.03
C GLU A 177 4.13 -20.09 14.10
N GLN A 178 5.43 -20.25 13.82
CA GLN A 178 6.41 -20.75 14.78
C GLN A 178 6.48 -19.87 16.02
N LEU A 179 6.48 -18.55 15.83
CA LEU A 179 6.47 -17.59 16.94
C LEU A 179 5.21 -17.75 17.79
N GLU A 180 4.04 -17.84 17.16
CA GLU A 180 2.78 -18.00 17.89
C GLU A 180 2.76 -19.31 18.70
N LEU A 181 3.18 -20.43 18.10
CA LEU A 181 3.28 -21.72 18.80
C LEU A 181 4.23 -21.63 20.01
N LEU A 182 5.38 -20.98 19.83
CA LEU A 182 6.35 -20.78 20.90
C LEU A 182 5.80 -19.91 22.04
N LEU A 183 5.15 -18.79 21.72
CA LEU A 183 4.54 -17.90 22.72
C LEU A 183 3.45 -18.63 23.51
N LEU A 184 2.58 -19.40 22.82
CA LEU A 184 1.56 -20.21 23.46
C LEU A 184 2.17 -21.30 24.35
N TYR A 185 3.26 -21.93 23.92
CA TYR A 185 4.00 -22.89 24.73
C TYR A 185 4.53 -22.26 26.02
N MET A 186 5.19 -21.10 25.92
CA MET A 186 5.73 -20.37 27.07
C MET A 186 4.63 -19.99 28.07
N ARG A 187 3.46 -19.56 27.57
CA ARG A 187 2.29 -19.24 28.39
C ARG A 187 1.72 -20.44 29.11
N ARG A 188 1.46 -21.53 28.38
CA ARG A 188 0.83 -22.73 28.94
C ARG A 188 1.74 -23.47 29.92
N ARG A 189 3.03 -23.54 29.63
CA ARG A 189 3.98 -24.36 30.40
C ARG A 189 4.64 -23.59 31.53
N TYR A 190 4.90 -22.30 31.35
CA TYR A 190 5.64 -21.47 32.30
C TYR A 190 4.85 -20.29 32.84
N CYS A 191 3.60 -20.07 32.41
CA CYS A 191 2.84 -18.86 32.73
C CYS A 191 3.67 -17.60 32.46
N TYR A 192 4.43 -17.59 31.37
CA TYR A 192 5.34 -16.50 31.03
C TYR A 192 4.87 -15.76 29.79
N CYS A 193 4.95 -14.42 29.82
CA CYS A 193 4.70 -13.60 28.65
C CYS A 193 6.01 -12.95 28.16
N TYR A 194 6.36 -13.24 26.90
CA TYR A 194 7.53 -12.67 26.24
C TYR A 194 7.47 -11.15 26.09
N PHE A 195 6.30 -10.59 25.76
CA PHE A 195 6.16 -9.15 25.54
C PHE A 195 6.09 -8.34 26.84
N CYS A 196 5.44 -8.87 27.90
CA CYS A 196 5.51 -8.27 29.23
C CYS A 196 6.89 -8.43 29.90
N GLY A 197 7.65 -9.47 29.51
CA GLY A 197 8.94 -9.81 30.11
C GLY A 197 8.84 -10.42 31.51
N CYS A 198 7.68 -10.90 31.95
CA CYS A 198 7.46 -11.41 33.30
C CYS A 198 6.77 -12.79 33.33
N GLN A 199 6.98 -13.48 34.46
CA GLN A 199 6.33 -14.74 34.81
C GLN A 199 5.17 -14.46 35.79
N TYR A 200 4.06 -15.15 35.56
CA TYR A 200 2.84 -15.08 36.37
C TYR A 200 2.69 -16.32 37.24
N ASP A 201 1.91 -16.20 38.30
CA ASP A 201 1.75 -17.28 39.29
C ASP A 201 0.87 -18.43 38.77
N SER A 202 -0.07 -18.14 37.87
CA SER A 202 -1.00 -19.12 37.31
C SER A 202 -1.51 -18.73 35.94
N ALA A 203 -2.11 -19.68 35.22
CA ALA A 203 -2.74 -19.42 33.93
C ALA A 203 -3.89 -18.39 34.02
N SER A 204 -4.67 -18.42 35.11
CA SER A 204 -5.75 -17.45 35.32
C SER A 204 -5.24 -16.04 35.61
N ASP A 205 -4.12 -15.91 36.32
CA ASP A 205 -3.47 -14.62 36.56
C ASP A 205 -2.89 -14.04 35.26
N LEU A 206 -2.24 -14.90 34.46
CA LEU A 206 -1.77 -14.53 33.13
C LEU A 206 -2.92 -13.99 32.25
N GLU A 207 -4.07 -14.67 32.21
CA GLU A 207 -5.22 -14.23 31.40
C GLU A 207 -5.87 -12.94 31.90
N ALA A 208 -5.86 -12.69 33.21
CA ALA A 208 -6.45 -11.48 33.80
C ALA A 208 -5.52 -10.26 33.68
N SER A 209 -4.21 -10.48 33.73
CA SER A 209 -3.20 -9.43 33.85
C SER A 209 -2.46 -9.12 32.54
N CYS A 210 -2.42 -10.04 31.58
CA CYS A 210 -1.71 -9.87 30.30
C CYS A 210 -2.64 -9.34 29.19
N PRO A 211 -2.28 -8.24 28.48
CA PRO A 211 -3.14 -7.60 27.48
C PRO A 211 -3.56 -8.47 26.27
N GLY A 212 -2.72 -9.40 25.84
CA GLY A 212 -2.94 -10.15 24.61
C GLY A 212 -1.80 -11.12 24.33
N LEU A 213 -1.70 -11.77 23.17
CA LEU A 213 -0.60 -12.67 22.78
C LEU A 213 0.46 -11.97 21.92
N GLY A 214 0.06 -11.01 21.10
CA GLY A 214 0.92 -10.31 20.14
C GLY A 214 1.57 -9.06 20.72
N GLU A 215 2.56 -8.52 19.99
CA GLU A 215 3.21 -7.26 20.33
C GLU A 215 2.22 -6.08 20.29
N ASP A 216 1.32 -6.05 19.30
CA ASP A 216 0.38 -4.95 19.09
C ASP A 216 -0.62 -4.74 20.25
N GLU A 217 -0.75 -5.74 21.13
CA GLU A 217 -1.68 -5.72 22.26
C GLU A 217 -1.00 -5.20 23.55
N HIS A 218 0.33 -5.09 23.59
CA HIS A 218 1.12 -4.69 24.77
C HIS A 218 1.71 -3.28 24.63
#